data_AF-A0A955IQQ3-F1
#
_entry.id   AF-A0A955IQQ3-F1
#
_cell.length_a   1.000
_cell.length_b   1.000
_cell.length_c   1.000
_cell.angle_alpha   90.00
_cell.angle_beta   90.00
_cell.angle_gamma   90.00
#
_symmetry.space_group_name_H-M   'P 1'
#
loop_
_entity.id
_entity.type
_entity.pdbx_description
1 polymer ?
#
loop_
_entity_poly.entity_id
_entity_poly.type
_entity_poly.pdbx_seq_one_letter_code
_entity_poly.pdbx_strand_id
1 'polypeptide(L)'
;ASRIDRQLLGRAGRQGDEGSGVFFVSAEDELVTRYAPALVRHWSSRRGRGLGQAVRIAQWRAQRLAQQRRRSVLREDDWVDEALRFAGREL
;
A
#
# COMPACT_ATOMS: atom_id res chain seq x y z
N ALA A 1 -2.79 4.13 -0.67
CA ALA A 1 -1.95 3.97 -1.86
C ALA A 1 -1.88 5.27 -2.67
N SER A 2 -2.02 6.43 -2.01
CA SER A 2 -2.17 7.71 -2.68
C SER A 2 -0.96 8.16 -3.52
N ARG A 3 0.26 7.67 -3.26
CA ARG A 3 1.45 8.12 -3.99
C ARG A 3 1.44 7.65 -5.45
N ILE A 4 1.29 6.35 -5.69
CA ILE A 4 1.34 5.78 -7.04
C ILE A 4 0.12 6.24 -7.84
N ASP A 5 -1.06 6.25 -7.21
CA ASP A 5 -2.29 6.75 -7.83
C ASP A 5 -2.12 8.22 -8.28
N ARG A 6 -1.54 9.08 -7.43
CA ARG A 6 -1.24 10.48 -7.81
C ARG A 6 -0.16 10.61 -8.87
N GLN A 7 0.83 9.71 -8.90
CA GLN A 7 1.83 9.70 -9.96
C GLN A 7 1.20 9.37 -11.31
N LEU A 8 0.21 8.47 -11.36
CA LEU A 8 -0.52 8.18 -12.57
C LEU A 8 -1.33 9.39 -13.03
N LEU A 9 -2.09 10.02 -12.12
CA LEU A 9 -2.84 11.24 -12.42
C LEU A 9 -1.95 12.38 -12.91
N GLY A 10 -0.76 12.55 -12.32
CA GLY A 10 0.21 13.57 -12.70
C GLY A 10 0.81 13.43 -14.10
N ARG A 11 0.45 12.37 -14.85
CA ARG A 11 0.81 12.23 -16.27
C ARG A 11 -0.19 12.90 -17.22
N ALA A 12 -1.40 13.22 -16.75
CA ALA A 12 -2.47 13.74 -17.60
C ALA A 12 -2.32 15.22 -17.98
N GLY A 13 -1.45 15.98 -17.29
CA GLY A 13 -1.15 17.38 -17.61
C GLY A 13 0.15 17.82 -16.93
N ARG A 14 0.90 18.73 -17.56
CA ARG A 14 2.18 19.28 -17.07
C ARG A 14 2.25 20.77 -17.36
N GLN A 15 3.05 21.53 -16.62
CA GLN A 15 3.37 22.93 -16.93
C GLN A 15 2.15 23.86 -17.16
N GLY A 16 1.03 23.59 -16.50
CA GLY A 16 -0.21 24.36 -16.64
C GLY A 16 -1.20 23.78 -17.65
N ASP A 17 -0.84 22.70 -18.35
CA ASP A 17 -1.77 21.95 -19.20
C ASP A 17 -2.92 21.39 -18.37
N GLU A 18 -4.13 21.57 -18.87
CA GLU A 18 -5.32 20.93 -18.32
C GLU A 18 -5.19 19.41 -18.41
N GLY A 19 -5.54 18.71 -17.34
CA GLY A 19 -5.50 17.26 -17.28
C GLY A 19 -6.55 16.73 -16.33
N SER A 20 -7.15 15.59 -16.70
CA SER A 20 -8.11 14.88 -15.85
C SER A 20 -7.79 13.39 -15.83
N GLY A 21 -8.24 12.72 -14.77
CA GLY A 21 -8.09 11.29 -14.63
C GLY A 21 -9.11 10.75 -13.64
N VAL A 22 -9.63 9.57 -13.92
CA VAL A 22 -10.61 8.88 -13.07
C VAL A 22 -10.12 7.47 -12.79
N PHE A 23 -10.41 6.98 -11.60
CA PHE A 23 -10.15 5.60 -11.23
C PHE A 23 -11.47 4.84 -11.19
N PHE A 24 -11.52 3.72 -11.89
CA PHE A 24 -12.56 2.71 -11.74
C PHE A 24 -12.06 1.65 -10.76
N VAL A 25 -12.93 1.25 -9.83
CA VAL A 25 -12.60 0.26 -8.80
C VAL A 25 -13.73 -0.75 -8.69
N SER A 26 -13.37 -1.99 -8.39
CA SER A 26 -14.30 -3.09 -8.14
C SER A 26 -14.17 -3.62 -6.72
N ALA A 27 -15.26 -4.16 -6.18
CA ALA A 27 -15.23 -4.90 -4.92
C ALA A 27 -14.39 -6.19 -5.01
N GLU A 28 -14.20 -6.69 -6.23
CA GLU A 28 -13.46 -7.91 -6.55
C GLU A 28 -11.97 -7.66 -6.80
N ASP A 29 -11.54 -6.40 -6.84
CA ASP A 29 -10.13 -6.04 -7.03
C ASP A 29 -9.25 -6.72 -5.96
N GLU A 30 -8.09 -7.26 -6.38
CA GLU A 30 -7.15 -7.97 -5.51
C GLU A 30 -6.80 -7.15 -4.26
N LEU A 31 -6.65 -5.84 -4.42
CA LEU A 31 -6.41 -4.91 -3.32
C LEU A 31 -7.49 -5.03 -2.23
N VAL A 32 -8.76 -5.05 -2.62
CA VAL A 32 -9.88 -5.07 -1.68
C VAL A 32 -10.07 -6.48 -1.12
N THR A 33 -10.03 -7.51 -1.97
CA THR A 33 -10.20 -8.91 -1.56
C THR A 33 -9.08 -9.38 -0.63
N ARG A 34 -7.82 -8.96 -0.86
CA ARG A 34 -6.68 -9.33 -0.01
C ARG A 34 -6.63 -8.55 1.31
N TYR A 35 -6.89 -7.24 1.29
CA TYR A 35 -6.63 -6.39 2.46
C TYR A 35 -7.89 -5.93 3.22
N ALA A 36 -9.08 -6.08 2.63
CA ALA A 36 -10.36 -5.75 3.25
C ALA A 36 -11.49 -6.79 3.00
N PRO A 37 -11.23 -8.11 3.08
CA PRO A 37 -12.21 -9.14 2.70
C PRO A 37 -13.53 -9.08 3.50
N ALA A 38 -13.45 -8.77 4.80
CA ALA A 38 -14.63 -8.66 5.65
C ALA A 38 -15.55 -7.49 5.25
N LEU A 39 -14.98 -6.40 4.72
CA LEU A 39 -15.75 -5.22 4.30
C LEU A 39 -16.45 -5.47 2.96
N VAL A 40 -15.84 -6.23 2.06
CA VAL A 40 -16.47 -6.66 0.79
C VAL A 40 -17.73 -7.45 1.07
N ARG A 41 -17.64 -8.47 1.94
CA ARG A 41 -18.79 -9.32 2.30
C ARG A 41 -19.94 -8.53 2.93
N HIS A 42 -19.61 -7.57 3.79
CA HIS A 42 -20.62 -6.80 4.51
C HIS A 42 -21.37 -5.81 3.60
N TRP A 43 -20.71 -5.34 2.53
CA TRP A 43 -21.23 -4.24 1.70
C TRP A 43 -21.64 -4.67 0.29
N SER A 44 -21.30 -5.90 -0.10
CA SER A 44 -21.89 -6.58 -1.25
C SER A 44 -23.43 -6.57 -1.19
N SER A 45 -24.02 -6.65 0.01
CA SER A 45 -25.48 -6.57 0.22
C SER A 45 -26.07 -5.15 0.07
N ARG A 46 -25.24 -4.09 0.03
CA ARG A 46 -25.69 -2.68 0.08
C ARG A 46 -25.52 -1.92 -1.25
N ARG A 47 -25.58 -2.62 -2.40
CA ARG A 47 -25.47 -2.02 -3.75
C ARG A 47 -24.26 -1.08 -3.89
N GLY A 48 -23.09 -1.55 -3.46
CA GLY A 48 -21.82 -0.82 -3.61
C GLY A 48 -21.63 0.38 -2.65
N ARG A 49 -22.60 0.67 -1.77
CA ARG A 49 -22.42 1.69 -0.72
C ARG A 49 -21.28 1.28 0.20
N GLY A 50 -20.20 2.06 0.12
CA GLY A 50 -19.01 1.90 0.95
C GLY A 50 -17.77 1.40 0.21
N LEU A 51 -17.85 0.95 -1.06
CA LEU A 51 -16.67 0.48 -1.79
C LEU A 51 -15.47 1.44 -1.70
N GLY A 52 -15.70 2.76 -1.77
CA GLY A 52 -14.65 3.77 -1.57
C GLY A 52 -13.96 3.73 -0.20
N GLN A 53 -14.69 3.49 0.90
CA GLN A 53 -14.08 3.32 2.23
C GLN A 53 -13.33 1.98 2.32
N ALA A 54 -13.86 0.91 1.71
CA ALA A 54 -13.18 -0.40 1.67
C ALA A 54 -11.82 -0.30 0.94
N VAL A 55 -11.78 0.37 -0.22
CA VAL A 55 -10.55 0.65 -0.96
C VAL A 55 -9.57 1.45 -0.08
N ARG A 56 -10.02 2.52 0.58
CA ARG A 56 -9.16 3.32 1.47
C ARG A 56 -8.55 2.50 2.60
N ILE A 57 -9.35 1.66 3.26
CA ILE A 57 -8.89 0.79 4.36
C ILE A 57 -7.92 -0.27 3.84
N ALA A 58 -8.25 -0.93 2.72
CA ALA A 58 -7.39 -1.90 2.07
C ALA A 58 -6.02 -1.30 1.73
N GLN A 59 -6.03 -0.12 1.10
CA GLN A 59 -4.84 0.64 0.77
C GLN A 59 -3.98 0.98 2.00
N TRP A 60 -4.60 1.40 3.12
CA TRP A 60 -3.87 1.71 4.35
C TRP A 60 -3.25 0.45 4.97
N ARG A 61 -3.99 -0.66 5.01
CA ARG A 61 -3.50 -1.95 5.53
C ARG A 61 -2.33 -2.47 4.71
N ALA A 62 -2.43 -2.43 3.38
CA ALA A 62 -1.35 -2.81 2.48
C ALA A 62 -0.09 -1.97 2.71
N GLN A 63 -0.23 -0.64 2.84
CA GLN A 63 0.89 0.25 3.13
C GLN A 63 1.54 -0.03 4.47
N ARG A 64 0.73 -0.26 5.52
CA ARG A 64 1.23 -0.57 6.87
C ARG A 64 2.00 -1.89 6.89
N LEU A 65 1.48 -2.93 6.24
CA LEU A 65 2.17 -4.21 6.10
C LEU A 65 3.49 -4.07 5.36
N ALA A 66 3.51 -3.34 4.24
CA ALA A 66 4.73 -3.08 3.48
C ALA A 66 5.75 -2.25 4.28
N GLN A 67 5.30 -1.33 5.14
CA GLN A 67 6.18 -0.58 6.04
C GLN A 67 6.77 -1.49 7.12
N GLN A 68 5.97 -2.36 7.73
CA GLN A 68 6.45 -3.32 8.73
C GLN A 68 7.47 -4.29 8.16
N ARG A 69 7.22 -4.83 6.95
CA ARG A 69 8.17 -5.72 6.26
C ARG A 69 9.52 -5.03 6.02
N ARG A 70 9.51 -3.80 5.48
CA ARG A 70 10.74 -3.02 5.28
C ARG A 70 11.49 -2.78 6.59
N ARG A 71 10.78 -2.43 7.67
CA ARG A 71 11.39 -2.28 9.00
C ARG A 71 11.94 -3.59 9.56
N SER A 72 11.33 -4.72 9.24
CA SER A 72 11.86 -6.02 9.67
C SER A 72 13.18 -6.31 8.98
N VAL A 73 13.24 -6.16 7.65
CA VAL A 73 14.48 -6.37 6.88
C VAL A 73 15.61 -5.48 7.41
N LEU A 74 15.36 -4.19 7.60
CA LEU A 74 16.39 -3.29 8.13
C LEU A 74 16.88 -3.70 9.53
N ARG A 75 16.01 -4.20 10.40
CA ARG A 75 16.42 -4.67 11.73
C ARG A 75 17.26 -5.94 11.69
N GLU A 76 16.96 -6.84 10.76
CA GLU A 76 17.79 -8.04 10.55
C GLU A 76 19.17 -7.64 10.02
N ASP A 77 19.22 -6.71 9.06
CA ASP A 77 20.47 -6.17 8.53
C ASP A 77 21.29 -5.49 9.64
N ASP A 78 20.66 -4.64 10.47
CA ASP A 78 21.31 -3.99 11.62
C ASP A 78 21.87 -5.01 12.63
N TRP A 79 21.17 -6.12 12.85
CA TRP A 79 21.63 -7.19 13.76
C TRP A 79 22.83 -7.95 13.18
N VAL A 80 22.79 -8.30 11.90
CA VAL A 80 23.91 -8.97 11.21
C VAL A 80 25.16 -8.11 11.24
N ASP A 81 25.02 -6.82 10.94
CA ASP A 81 26.13 -5.87 10.98
C ASP A 81 26.75 -5.78 12.38
N GLU A 82 25.94 -5.73 13.42
CA GLU A 82 26.43 -5.70 14.80
C GLU A 82 27.15 -7.00 15.19
N ALA A 83 26.58 -8.16 14.86
CA ALA A 83 27.19 -9.46 15.13
C ALA A 83 28.55 -9.62 14.43
N LEU A 84 28.66 -9.19 13.17
CA LEU A 84 29.92 -9.22 12.41
C LEU A 84 30.98 -8.27 13.00
N ARG A 85 30.59 -7.11 13.52
CA ARG A 85 31.51 -6.15 14.18
C ARG A 85 32.15 -6.70 15.45
N PHE A 86 31.45 -7.58 16.17
CA PHE A 86 32.03 -8.27 17.33
C PHE A 86 32.98 -9.40 16.90
N ALA A 87 32.61 -10.18 15.88
CA ALA A 87 33.46 -11.26 15.37
C ALA A 87 34.75 -10.77 14.69
N GLY A 88 34.74 -9.57 14.10
CA GLY A 88 35.89 -8.98 13.39
C GLY A 88 36.93 -8.29 14.27
N ARG A 89 36.81 -8.32 15.60
CA ARG A 89 37.71 -7.60 16.53
C ARG A 89 38.72 -8.48 17.29
N GLU A 90 38.74 -9.79 17.04
CA GLU A 90 39.65 -10.75 17.69
C GLU A 90 40.76 -11.32 16.77
N LEU A 91 41.07 -10.66 15.64
CA LEU A 91 42.26 -10.93 14.82
C LEU A 91 43.05 -9.63 14.61
#